data_AF-A0A2V7WII1-F1
#
_entry.id   AF-A0A2V7WII1-F1
#
_cell.length_a   1.000
_cell.length_b   1.000
_cell.length_c   1.000
_cell.angle_alpha   90.00
_cell.angle_beta   90.00
_cell.angle_gamma   90.00
#
_symmetry.space_group_name_H-M   'P 1'
#
loop_
_entity.id
_entity.type
_entity.pdbx_description
1 polymer ?
#
loop_
_entity_poly.entity_id
_entity_poly.type
_entity_poly.pdbx_seq_one_letter_code
_entity_poly.pdbx_strand_id
1 'polypeptide(L)' 'MPIGWTADGEFLFVQDDQENPAGVYRLNLTTGRKQSFRDFSPSDIVGIRASIVQVTPDGKSWAYSYFRTLSDLYLAEGLK' A
#
# COMPACT_ATOMS: atom_id res chain seq x y z
N MET A 1 2.37 -7.73 -3.94
CA MET A 1 3.77 -7.99 -3.52
C MET A 1 3.89 -8.48 -2.06
N PRO A 2 4.84 -9.37 -1.70
CA PRO A 2 5.12 -9.74 -0.31
C PRO A 2 5.89 -8.65 0.44
N ILE A 3 5.53 -8.39 1.71
CA ILE A 3 6.10 -7.31 2.52
C ILE A 3 6.66 -7.76 3.89
N GLY A 4 6.40 -9.00 4.32
CA GLY A 4 6.97 -9.55 5.55
C GLY A 4 6.29 -10.84 6.02
N TRP A 5 6.94 -11.59 6.91
CA TRP A 5 6.42 -12.83 7.51
C TRP A 5 5.74 -12.55 8.85
N THR A 6 4.73 -13.35 9.22
CA THR A 6 4.28 -13.42 10.61
C THR A 6 5.28 -14.16 11.49
N ALA A 7 5.28 -13.88 12.79
CA ALA A 7 6.24 -14.46 13.74
C ALA A 7 6.19 -16.00 13.82
N ASP A 8 5.02 -16.59 13.58
CA ASP A 8 4.79 -18.03 13.54
C ASP A 8 5.14 -18.68 12.18
N GLY A 9 5.43 -17.88 11.15
CA GLY A 9 5.69 -18.34 9.80
C GLY A 9 4.49 -18.96 9.08
N GLU A 10 3.27 -18.89 9.63
CA GLU A 10 2.08 -19.47 8.99
C GLU A 10 1.50 -18.56 7.89
N PHE A 11 1.78 -17.27 7.98
CA PHE A 11 1.28 -16.26 7.05
C PHE A 11 2.40 -15.37 6.51
N LEU A 12 2.14 -14.86 5.30
CA LEU A 12 2.91 -13.79 4.68
C LEU A 12 2.03 -12.55 4.58
N PHE A 13 2.49 -11.42 5.08
CA PHE A 13 1.89 -10.13 4.77
C PHE A 13 2.16 -9.80 3.30
N VAL A 14 1.09 -9.52 2.55
CA VAL A 14 1.14 -9.17 1.14
C VAL A 14 0.36 -7.88 0.90
N GLN A 15 0.95 -6.97 0.16
CA GLN A 15 0.33 -5.74 -0.32
C GLN A 15 -0.26 -5.98 -1.71
N ASP A 16 -1.41 -5.40 -2.03
CA ASP A 16 -1.92 -5.37 -3.40
C ASP A 16 -1.32 -4.18 -4.16
N ASP A 17 -0.43 -4.44 -5.11
CA ASP A 17 0.25 -3.42 -5.91
C ASP A 17 -0.56 -2.95 -7.13
N GLN A 18 -1.73 -3.53 -7.38
CA GLN A 18 -2.59 -3.13 -8.51
C GLN A 18 -3.63 -2.06 -8.14
N GLU A 19 -3.87 -1.84 -6.86
CA GLU A 19 -4.82 -0.84 -6.37
C GLU A 19 -4.09 0.24 -5.56
N ASN A 20 -4.51 1.50 -5.77
CA ASN A 20 -3.97 2.64 -5.03
C ASN A 20 -5.10 3.38 -4.28
N PRO A 21 -4.94 3.61 -2.98
CA PRO A 21 -3.92 3.03 -2.11
C PRO A 21 -4.16 1.53 -1.83
N ALA A 22 -3.07 0.81 -1.62
CA ALA A 22 -3.05 -0.65 -1.56
C ALA A 22 -3.58 -1.21 -0.23
N GLY A 23 -4.47 -2.20 -0.31
CA GLY A 23 -4.81 -3.06 0.82
C GLY A 23 -3.67 -4.01 1.20
N VAL A 24 -3.56 -4.34 2.49
CA VAL A 24 -2.64 -5.39 2.99
C VAL A 24 -3.45 -6.57 3.51
N TYR A 25 -2.98 -7.76 3.16
CA TYR A 25 -3.58 -9.05 3.47
C TYR A 25 -2.57 -9.97 4.16
N ARG A 26 -3.08 -10.94 4.90
CA ARG A 26 -2.32 -12.13 5.33
C ARG A 26 -2.63 -13.28 4.38
N LEU A 27 -1.62 -13.77 3.70
CA LEU A 27 -1.69 -14.97 2.86
C LEU A 27 -1.33 -16.19 3.73
N ASN A 28 -2.30 -17.08 3.96
CA ASN A 28 -2.03 -18.35 4.63
C ASN A 28 -1.24 -19.26 3.68
N LEU A 29 -0.06 -19.72 4.10
CA LEU A 29 0.83 -20.48 3.21
C LEU A 29 0.35 -21.89 2.94
N THR A 30 -0.38 -22.49 3.88
CA THR A 30 -0.89 -23.86 3.75
C THR A 30 -2.05 -23.93 2.77
N THR A 31 -2.94 -22.93 2.81
CA THR A 31 -4.21 -22.95 2.07
C THR A 31 -4.23 -22.03 0.85
N GLY A 32 -3.24 -21.13 0.73
CA GLY A 32 -3.21 -20.07 -0.30
C GLY A 32 -4.28 -19.00 -0.14
N ARG A 33 -5.07 -19.02 0.95
CA ARG A 33 -6.15 -18.05 1.16
C ARG A 33 -5.61 -16.72 1.67
N LYS A 34 -6.03 -15.63 1.03
CA LYS A 34 -5.82 -14.27 1.52
C LYS A 34 -6.90 -13.89 2.54
N GLN A 35 -6.49 -13.26 3.63
CA GLN A 35 -7.36 -12.66 4.64
C GLN A 35 -7.05 -11.18 4.74
N SER A 36 -8.06 -10.31 4.78
CA SER A 36 -7.82 -8.88 5.00
C SER A 36 -7.10 -8.65 6.33
N PHE A 37 -6.09 -7.79 6.32
CA PHE A 37 -5.40 -7.32 7.51
C PHE A 37 -5.77 -5.86 7.79
N ARG A 38 -5.48 -4.97 6.85
CA ARG A 38 -5.70 -3.53 7.00
C ARG A 38 -5.61 -2.82 5.65
N ASP A 39 -6.42 -1.78 5.49
CA ASP A 39 -6.32 -0.86 4.35
C ASP A 39 -5.50 0.38 4.76
N PHE A 40 -4.48 0.70 3.97
CA PHE A 40 -3.56 1.82 4.22
C PHE A 40 -3.81 2.96 3.25
N SER A 41 -4.82 3.77 3.55
CA SER A 41 -5.25 4.88 2.70
C SER A 41 -5.15 6.21 3.45
N PRO A 42 -4.49 7.25 2.90
CA PRO A 42 -4.71 8.61 3.40
C PRO A 42 -6.13 9.07 3.08
N SER A 43 -6.56 10.17 3.70
CA SER A 43 -7.90 10.74 3.49
C SER A 43 -8.11 11.30 2.08
N ASP A 44 -7.02 11.71 1.41
CA ASP A 44 -7.03 12.22 0.04
C ASP A 44 -6.15 11.34 -0.84
N ILE A 45 -6.80 10.61 -1.75
CA ILE A 45 -6.16 9.65 -2.65
C ILE A 45 -5.74 10.27 -3.99
N VAL A 46 -6.11 11.53 -4.26
CA VAL A 46 -5.85 12.18 -5.54
C VAL A 46 -4.36 12.28 -5.76
N GLY A 47 -3.87 11.84 -6.91
CA GLY A 47 -2.46 11.96 -7.24
C GLY A 47 -1.56 10.88 -6.63
N ILE A 48 -2.07 9.95 -5.83
CA ILE A 48 -1.27 8.82 -5.34
C ILE A 48 -0.85 7.93 -6.51
N ARG A 49 0.38 7.44 -6.47
CA ARG A 49 0.97 6.59 -7.51
C ARG A 49 1.49 5.26 -6.98
N ALA A 50 1.96 5.25 -5.74
CA ALA A 50 2.46 4.06 -5.08
C ALA A 50 2.40 4.23 -3.56
N SER A 51 2.39 3.11 -2.86
CA SER A 51 2.47 3.05 -1.40
C SER A 51 3.51 2.01 -0.99
N ILE A 52 4.19 2.26 0.12
CA ILE A 52 5.12 1.33 0.76
C ILE A 52 4.56 1.06 2.16
N VAL A 53 4.39 -0.21 2.50
CA VAL A 53 3.94 -0.62 3.83
C VAL A 53 4.96 -1.57 4.45
N GLN A 54 5.19 -1.39 5.76
CA GLN A 54 5.96 -2.31 6.60
C GLN A 54 5.14 -2.66 7.83
N VAL A 55 5.15 -3.94 8.21
CA VAL A 55 4.38 -4.48 9.34
C VAL A 55 5.31 -5.31 10.21
N THR A 56 5.24 -5.18 11.53
CA THR A 56 6.01 -6.03 12.44
C THR A 56 5.51 -7.49 12.37
N PRO A 57 6.36 -8.50 12.63
CA PRO A 57 5.96 -9.90 12.53
C PRO A 57 4.77 -10.30 13.42
N ASP A 58 4.53 -9.58 14.52
CA ASP A 58 3.37 -9.76 15.40
C ASP A 58 2.10 -9.02 14.92
N GLY A 59 2.20 -8.23 13.84
CA GLY A 59 1.11 -7.45 13.27
C GLY A 59 0.64 -6.26 14.11
N LYS A 60 1.32 -5.94 15.23
CA LYS A 60 0.84 -4.91 16.18
C LYS A 60 1.30 -3.50 15.85
N SER A 61 2.39 -3.36 15.12
CA SER A 61 2.92 -2.08 14.69
C SER A 61 3.14 -2.07 13.18
N TRP A 62 3.02 -0.90 12.58
CA TRP A 62 3.18 -0.71 11.15
C TRP A 62 3.57 0.73 10.83
N ALA A 63 4.20 0.90 9.68
CA ALA A 63 4.45 2.19 9.07
C ALA A 63 4.04 2.12 7.60
N TYR A 64 3.50 3.21 7.07
CA TYR A 64 3.24 3.34 5.65
C TYR A 64 3.67 4.71 5.16
N SER A 65 4.10 4.76 3.90
CA SER A 65 4.40 5.97 3.15
C SER A 65 3.83 5.85 1.74
N TYR A 66 3.67 6.96 1.05
CA TYR A 66 3.12 6.97 -0.30
C TYR A 66 3.77 8.05 -1.15
N PHE A 67 3.79 7.81 -2.46
CA PHE A 67 4.21 8.79 -3.46
C PHE A 67 2.98 9.44 -4.06
N ARG A 68 2.97 10.78 -4.04
CA ARG A 68 1.90 11.61 -4.60
C ARG A 68 2.48 12.57 -5.63
N THR A 69 1.83 12.66 -6.79
CA THR A 69 2.13 13.65 -7.83
C THR A 69 0.88 14.46 -8.12
N LEU A 70 1.00 15.77 -7.94
CA LEU A 70 -0.01 16.76 -8.30
C LEU A 70 0.54 17.63 -9.44
N SER A 71 -0.35 18.10 -10.29
CA SER A 71 0.01 18.94 -11.42
C SER A 71 -1.11 19.92 -11.69
N ASP A 72 -0.72 21.16 -11.96
CA ASP A 72 -1.62 22.21 -12.38
C ASP A 72 -1.42 22.47 -13.87
N LEU A 73 -2.52 22.74 -14.59
CA LEU A 73 -2.50 23.08 -16.01
C LEU A 73 -2.71 24.59 -16.16
N TYR A 74 -1.75 25.24 -16.81
CA TYR A 74 -1.82 26.67 -17.10
C TYR A 74 -1.86 26.89 -18.62
N LEU A 75 -2.66 27.87 -19.05
CA LEU A 75 -2.64 28.38 -20.41
C LEU A 75 -1.79 29.65 -20.45
N ALA A 76 -0.78 29.68 -21.31
CA ALA A 76 0.03 30.88 -21.55
C ALA A 76 -0.39 31.51 -22.88
N GLU A 77 -0.79 32.78 -22.83
CA GLU A 77 -1.17 33.58 -24.00
C GLU A 77 -0.23 34.79 -24.13
N GLY A 78 0.08 35.21 -25.36
CA GLY A 78 0.81 36.45 -25.62
C GLY A 78 2.34 36.42 -25.40
N LEU A 79 2.97 35.24 -25.50
CA LEU A 79 4.44 35.12 -25.53
C LEU A 79 5.01 35.90 -26.75
N LYS A 80 5.97 36.80 -26.50
CA LYS A 80 6.70 37.57 -27.52
C LYS A 80 8.12 37.03 -27.71
#